data_AF-A0A0K8TB96-F1
#
_entry.id   AF-A0A0K8TB96-F1
#
_cell.length_a   1.000
_cell.length_b   1.000
_cell.length_c   1.000
_cell.angle_alpha   90.00
_cell.angle_beta   90.00
_cell.angle_gamma   90.00
#
_symmetry.space_group_name_H-M   'P 1'
#
loop_
_entity.id
_entity.type
_entity.pdbx_description
1 polymer ?
#
loop_
_entity_poly.entity_id
_entity_poly.type
_entity_poly.pdbx_seq_one_letter_code
_entity_poly.pdbx_strand_id
1 'polypeptide(L)'
;ELGIEQVLCFTDSKTVLAWLNTPPHLMQIFVANRVQRILENTDITWWHHCRGVDNPADVGSRGIAPAELRNHPLWWEGPAWCQLPIPEWPISSGIPAVEDLPELKPCKLVFVAVRASQELVD
;
A
#
# COMPACT_ATOMS: atom_id res chain seq x y z
N GLU A 1 -26.14 16.83 -0.15
CA GLU A 1 -24.92 16.02 -0.29
C GLU A 1 -24.19 16.00 1.05
N LEU A 2 -23.51 14.90 1.41
CA LEU A 2 -22.60 14.93 2.56
C LEU A 2 -21.42 15.84 2.17
N GLY A 3 -21.19 16.92 2.91
CA GLY A 3 -20.08 17.84 2.69
C GLY A 3 -18.74 17.22 3.10
N ILE A 4 -18.23 16.30 2.29
CA ILE A 4 -16.94 15.63 2.53
C ILE A 4 -15.83 16.60 2.11
N GLU A 5 -15.08 17.11 3.08
CA GLU A 5 -13.99 18.05 2.85
C GLU A 5 -12.65 17.36 2.56
N GLN A 6 -12.42 16.17 3.15
CA GLN A 6 -11.16 15.43 3.04
C GLN A 6 -11.38 13.92 3.11
N VAL A 7 -10.55 13.17 2.36
CA VAL A 7 -10.49 11.72 2.39
C VAL A 7 -9.07 11.29 2.80
N LEU A 8 -8.98 10.38 3.76
CA LEU A 8 -7.73 9.74 4.20
C LEU A 8 -7.95 8.21 4.21
N CYS A 9 -6.97 7.47 3.72
CA CYS A 9 -7.02 6.01 3.60
C CYS A 9 -5.93 5.38 4.47
N PHE A 10 -6.26 4.27 5.14
CA PHE A 10 -5.33 3.57 6.03
C PHE A 10 -5.22 2.09 5.67
N THR A 11 -4.01 1.56 5.76
CA THR A 11 -3.72 0.12 5.66
C THR A 11 -2.70 -0.26 6.72
N ASP A 12 -2.83 -1.44 7.30
CA ASP A 12 -1.82 -2.01 8.20
C ASP A 12 -0.74 -2.81 7.46
N SER A 13 -0.92 -3.01 6.16
CA SER A 13 0.05 -3.70 5.32
C SER A 13 1.07 -2.73 4.74
N LYS A 14 2.28 -2.73 5.32
CA LYS A 14 3.44 -2.03 4.74
C LYS A 14 3.75 -2.48 3.30
N THR A 15 3.51 -3.75 2.99
CA THR A 15 3.66 -4.30 1.64
C THR A 15 2.67 -3.66 0.67
N VAL A 16 1.38 -3.55 1.04
CA VAL A 16 0.39 -2.88 0.20
C VAL A 16 0.73 -1.40 0.04
N LEU A 17 1.14 -0.72 1.12
CA LEU A 17 1.54 0.69 1.04
C LEU A 17 2.75 0.89 0.11
N ALA A 18 3.73 -0.02 0.15
CA ALA A 18 4.87 -0.01 -0.78
C ALA A 18 4.46 -0.31 -2.23
N TRP A 19 3.51 -1.25 -2.45
CA TRP A 19 2.94 -1.49 -3.78
C TRP A 19 2.23 -0.27 -4.33
N LEU A 20 1.41 0.43 -3.54
CA LEU A 20 0.72 1.65 -3.97
C LEU A 20 1.71 2.75 -4.43
N ASN A 21 2.91 2.78 -3.84
CA ASN A 21 3.98 3.73 -4.18
C ASN A 21 4.94 3.24 -5.28
N THR A 22 4.71 2.06 -5.86
CA THR A 22 5.57 1.48 -6.89
C THR A 22 4.84 1.46 -8.23
N PRO A 23 5.49 1.82 -9.36
CA PRO A 23 4.86 1.78 -10.68
C PRO A 23 4.25 0.39 -10.99
N PRO A 24 2.94 0.29 -11.30
CA PRO A 24 2.25 -1.00 -11.44
C PRO A 24 2.87 -1.95 -12.48
N HIS A 25 3.47 -1.42 -13.54
CA HIS A 25 4.08 -2.22 -14.59
C HIS A 25 5.28 -3.09 -14.11
N LEU A 26 5.87 -2.74 -12.97
CA LEU A 26 6.96 -3.48 -12.33
C LEU A 26 6.47 -4.71 -11.55
N MET A 27 5.17 -4.83 -11.27
CA MET A 27 4.60 -5.93 -10.48
C MET A 27 4.01 -7.03 -11.34
N GLN A 28 3.82 -8.21 -10.74
CA GLN A 28 3.00 -9.28 -11.29
C GLN A 28 1.58 -8.78 -11.59
N ILE A 29 0.99 -9.31 -12.66
CA ILE A 29 -0.26 -8.79 -13.25
C ILE A 29 -1.41 -8.73 -12.22
N PHE A 30 -1.51 -9.73 -11.34
CA PHE A 30 -2.56 -9.79 -10.33
C PHE A 30 -2.52 -8.62 -9.33
N VAL A 31 -1.31 -8.24 -8.88
CA VAL A 31 -1.10 -7.12 -7.96
C VAL A 31 -1.21 -5.80 -8.71
N ALA A 32 -0.58 -5.70 -9.88
CA ALA A 32 -0.62 -4.50 -10.72
C ALA A 32 -2.06 -4.04 -11.01
N ASN A 33 -2.94 -4.97 -11.41
CA ASN A 33 -4.33 -4.65 -11.71
C ASN A 33 -5.11 -4.16 -10.47
N ARG A 34 -4.79 -4.65 -9.27
CA ARG A 34 -5.46 -4.21 -8.02
C ARG A 34 -4.97 -2.85 -7.59
N VAL A 35 -3.65 -2.63 -7.62
CA VAL A 35 -3.05 -1.32 -7.35
C VAL A 35 -3.65 -0.28 -8.29
N GLN A 36 -3.73 -0.58 -9.59
CA GLN A 36 -4.32 0.35 -10.55
C GLN A 36 -5.78 0.67 -10.22
N ARG A 37 -6.62 -0.34 -9.93
CA ARG A 37 -8.02 -0.10 -9.55
C ARG A 37 -8.19 0.73 -8.28
N ILE A 38 -7.27 0.59 -7.32
CA ILE A 38 -7.27 1.43 -6.11
C ILE A 38 -6.93 2.87 -6.48
N LEU A 39 -5.88 3.08 -7.27
CA LEU A 39 -5.42 4.42 -7.68
C LEU A 39 -6.33 5.10 -8.72
N GLU A 40 -7.22 4.35 -9.38
CA GLU A 40 -8.30 4.91 -10.21
C GLU A 40 -9.38 5.60 -9.36
N ASN A 41 -9.51 5.23 -8.08
CA ASN A 41 -10.55 5.73 -7.18
C ASN A 41 -10.00 6.51 -5.98
N THR A 42 -8.68 6.58 -5.83
CA THR A 42 -8.00 7.22 -4.69
C THR A 42 -6.72 7.89 -5.15
N ASP A 43 -6.32 8.97 -4.47
CA ASP A 43 -4.99 9.54 -4.65
C ASP A 43 -3.97 8.79 -3.78
N ILE A 44 -2.77 8.55 -4.31
CA ILE A 44 -1.69 7.91 -3.55
C ILE A 44 -1.34 8.68 -2.28
N THR A 45 -1.47 10.02 -2.29
CA THR A 45 -1.18 10.90 -1.15
C THR A 45 -2.17 10.73 0.00
N TRP A 46 -3.31 10.08 -0.21
CA TRP A 46 -4.29 9.79 0.84
C TRP A 46 -3.93 8.57 1.67
N TRP A 47 -3.01 7.72 1.19
CA TRP A 47 -2.73 6.43 1.82
C TRP A 47 -1.65 6.52 2.90
N HIS A 48 -2.00 6.02 4.08
CA HIS A 48 -1.16 6.01 5.27
C HIS A 48 -1.09 4.61 5.89
N HIS A 49 -0.03 4.36 6.65
CA HIS A 49 0.08 3.14 7.45
C HIS A 49 -0.56 3.33 8.83
N CYS A 50 -1.37 2.37 9.27
CA CYS A 50 -1.78 2.21 10.67
C CYS A 50 -1.19 0.91 11.24
N ARG A 51 -1.13 0.77 12.57
CA ARG A 51 -0.76 -0.52 13.16
C ARG A 51 -1.94 -1.49 13.00
N GLY A 52 -1.69 -2.78 12.80
CA GLY A 52 -2.78 -3.77 12.66
C GLY A 52 -3.74 -3.80 13.86
N VAL A 53 -3.22 -3.58 15.08
CA VAL A 53 -4.06 -3.46 16.30
C VAL A 53 -4.96 -2.23 16.31
N ASP A 54 -4.66 -1.22 15.50
CA ASP A 54 -5.43 0.01 15.34
C ASP A 54 -6.30 -0.02 14.06
N ASN A 55 -6.29 -1.12 13.28
CA ASN A 55 -7.02 -1.23 12.03
C ASN A 55 -8.45 -1.76 12.27
N PRO A 56 -9.51 -0.95 12.12
CA PRO A 56 -10.88 -1.42 12.32
C PRO A 56 -11.29 -2.50 11.31
N ALA A 57 -10.75 -2.48 10.09
CA ALA A 57 -11.09 -3.45 9.05
C ALA A 57 -10.72 -4.89 9.43
N ASP A 58 -9.70 -5.06 10.29
CA ASP A 58 -9.27 -6.37 10.80
C ASP A 58 -10.33 -7.05 11.67
N VAL A 59 -11.14 -6.26 12.40
CA VAL A 59 -12.23 -6.77 13.24
C VAL A 59 -13.27 -7.48 12.38
N GLY A 60 -13.64 -6.87 11.25
CA GLY A 60 -14.62 -7.45 10.32
C GLY A 60 -14.03 -8.61 9.50
N SER A 61 -12.77 -8.52 9.08
CA SER A 61 -12.15 -9.49 8.17
C SER A 61 -11.73 -10.80 8.87
N ARG A 62 -11.36 -10.76 10.15
CA ARG A 62 -11.01 -11.95 10.96
C ARG A 62 -12.23 -12.73 11.46
N GLY A 63 -13.41 -12.10 11.40
CA GLY A 63 -14.64 -12.63 11.95
C GLY A 63 -14.79 -12.28 13.43
N ILE A 64 -15.95 -11.76 13.78
CA ILE A 64 -16.35 -11.38 15.12
C ILE A 64 -17.81 -11.79 15.34
N ALA A 65 -18.16 -12.26 16.53
CA ALA A 65 -19.54 -12.59 16.83
C ALA A 65 -20.41 -11.31 16.83
N PRO A 66 -21.64 -11.32 16.30
CA PRO A 66 -22.50 -10.14 16.29
C PRO A 66 -22.72 -9.51 17.68
N ALA A 67 -22.77 -10.34 18.72
CA ALA A 67 -22.91 -9.88 20.10
C ALA A 67 -21.69 -9.10 20.60
N GLU A 68 -20.49 -9.50 20.19
CA GLU A 68 -19.23 -8.81 20.52
C GLU A 68 -19.08 -7.54 19.70
N LEU A 69 -19.39 -7.61 18.39
CA LEU A 69 -19.33 -6.48 17.47
C LEU A 69 -20.19 -5.31 17.95
N ARG A 70 -21.35 -5.60 18.56
CA ARG A 70 -22.29 -4.58 19.07
C ARG A 70 -21.62 -3.52 19.92
N ASN A 71 -20.64 -3.90 20.73
CA ASN A 71 -19.95 -3.02 21.68
C ASN A 71 -18.44 -2.93 21.39
N HIS A 72 -18.00 -3.20 20.15
CA HIS A 72 -16.57 -3.22 19.82
C HIS A 72 -16.04 -1.80 19.53
N PRO A 73 -15.28 -1.18 20.44
CA PRO A 73 -14.94 0.24 20.34
C PRO A 73 -14.11 0.55 19.10
N LEU A 74 -13.10 -0.28 18.78
CA LEU A 74 -12.26 -0.05 17.60
C LEU A 74 -13.06 -0.06 16.29
N TRP A 75 -14.17 -0.80 16.21
CA TRP A 75 -14.97 -0.86 14.98
C TRP A 75 -15.86 0.37 14.82
N TRP A 76 -16.48 0.81 15.92
CA TRP A 76 -17.46 1.90 15.88
C TRP A 76 -16.84 3.29 16.07
N GLU A 77 -15.82 3.39 16.90
CA GLU A 77 -15.16 4.66 17.27
C GLU A 77 -13.81 4.83 16.57
N GLY A 78 -13.27 3.76 16.00
CA GLY A 78 -11.91 3.75 15.46
C GLY A 78 -10.84 3.75 16.55
N PRO A 79 -9.57 3.90 16.17
CA PRO A 79 -8.47 3.97 17.12
C PRO A 79 -8.48 5.32 17.85
N ALA A 80 -8.01 5.33 19.10
CA ALA A 80 -8.08 6.51 19.98
C ALA A 80 -7.44 7.78 19.36
N TRP A 81 -6.39 7.63 18.56
CA TRP A 81 -5.72 8.75 17.91
C TRP A 81 -6.57 9.41 16.82
N CYS A 82 -7.57 8.73 16.23
CA CYS A 82 -8.50 9.35 15.27
C CYS A 82 -9.37 10.44 15.91
N GLN A 83 -9.47 10.47 17.24
CA GLN A 83 -10.21 11.49 17.97
C GLN A 83 -9.38 12.77 18.20
N LEU A 84 -8.07 12.72 17.94
CA LEU A 84 -7.17 13.86 18.02
C LEU A 84 -7.18 14.66 16.70
N PRO A 85 -6.69 15.91 16.69
CA PRO A 85 -6.43 16.63 15.45
C PRO A 85 -5.51 15.85 14.51
N ILE A 86 -5.75 15.90 13.19
CA ILE A 86 -4.97 15.19 12.16
C ILE A 86 -3.44 15.35 12.32
N PRO A 87 -2.89 16.53 12.65
CA PRO A 87 -1.45 16.69 12.86
C PRO A 87 -0.86 15.84 13.99
N GLU A 88 -1.68 15.35 14.93
CA GLU A 88 -1.27 14.51 16.05
C GLU A 88 -1.42 13.00 15.75
N TRP A 89 -1.95 12.64 14.59
CA TRP A 89 -2.13 11.24 14.23
C TRP A 89 -0.76 10.58 14.03
N PRO A 90 -0.60 9.28 14.39
CA PRO A 90 0.66 8.55 14.28
C PRO A 90 0.97 8.15 12.82
N ILE A 91 0.84 9.09 11.89
CA ILE A 91 1.11 8.91 10.47
C ILE A 91 2.61 9.08 10.24
N SER A 92 3.29 8.00 9.84
CA SER A 92 4.68 8.09 9.38
C SER A 92 4.72 8.76 8.02
N SER A 93 5.49 9.85 7.87
CA SER A 93 5.65 10.60 6.62
C SER A 93 6.62 9.96 5.62
N GLY A 94 6.68 8.63 5.59
CA GLY A 94 7.65 7.89 4.75
C GLY A 94 7.08 6.59 4.21
N ILE A 95 7.42 6.29 2.96
CA ILE A 95 7.18 4.98 2.35
C ILE A 95 8.00 3.96 3.15
N PRO A 96 7.39 2.89 3.70
CA PRO A 96 8.17 1.86 4.37
C PRO A 96 9.16 1.27 3.36
N ALA A 97 10.44 1.29 3.70
CA ALA A 97 11.45 0.51 3.00
C ALA A 97 11.11 -0.98 3.25
N VAL A 98 10.46 -1.60 2.27
CA VAL A 98 10.22 -3.04 2.27
C VAL A 98 11.36 -3.66 1.47
N GLU A 99 12.35 -4.21 2.18
CA GLU A 99 13.35 -5.08 1.57
C GLU A 99 12.63 -6.25 0.88
N ASP A 100 13.05 -6.59 -0.34
CA ASP A 100 12.48 -7.66 -1.15
C ASP A 100 10.94 -7.60 -1.31
N LEU A 101 10.43 -6.44 -1.76
CA LEU A 101 9.01 -6.24 -2.03
C LEU A 101 8.45 -7.41 -2.87
N PRO A 102 7.54 -8.24 -2.32
CA PRO A 102 7.02 -9.40 -3.03
C PRO A 102 6.23 -8.98 -4.27
N GLU A 103 6.03 -9.93 -5.18
CA GLU A 103 5.23 -9.74 -6.40
C GLU A 103 5.81 -8.70 -7.37
N LEU A 104 7.09 -8.34 -7.24
CA LEU A 104 7.82 -7.68 -8.30
C LEU A 104 8.15 -8.66 -9.44
N LYS A 105 8.12 -8.17 -10.66
CA LYS A 105 8.63 -8.91 -11.82
C LYS A 105 10.15 -9.05 -11.67
N PRO A 106 10.71 -10.23 -11.98
CA PRO A 106 12.16 -10.39 -11.96
C PRO A 106 12.80 -9.44 -12.97
N CYS A 107 13.76 -8.63 -12.51
CA CYS A 107 14.58 -7.81 -13.39
C CYS A 107 15.52 -8.73 -14.19
N LYS A 108 15.29 -8.84 -15.50
CA LYS A 108 16.16 -9.60 -16.39
C LYS A 108 17.30 -8.69 -16.84
N LEU A 109 18.47 -8.86 -16.24
CA LEU A 109 19.67 -8.17 -16.73
C LEU A 109 20.09 -8.82 -18.06
N VAL A 110 20.10 -8.03 -19.13
CA VAL A 110 20.56 -8.48 -20.45
C VAL A 110 21.96 -7.92 -20.68
N PHE A 111 22.95 -8.80 -20.74
CA PHE A 111 24.30 -8.43 -21.15
C PHE A 111 24.41 -8.56 -22.67
N VAL A 112 24.76 -7.47 -23.34
CA VAL A 112 25.09 -7.47 -24.77
C VAL A 112 26.60 -7.37 -24.89
N ALA A 113 27.25 -8.46 -25.28
CA ALA A 113 28.66 -8.46 -25.62
C ALA A 113 28.83 -8.16 -27.12
N VAL A 114 29.42 -7.01 -27.42
CA VAL A 114 29.78 -6.65 -28.80
C VAL A 114 31.19 -7.17 -29.07
N ARG A 115 31.36 -8.02 -30.09
CA ARG A 115 32.70 -8.36 -30.58
C ARG A 115 33.21 -7.20 -31.43
N ALA A 116 34.39 -6.69 -31.10
CA ALA A 116 35.14 -5.84 -32.01
C ALA A 116 35.56 -6.70 -33.22
N SER A 117 35.12 -6.31 -34.41
CA SER A 117 35.59 -6.87 -35.68
C SER A 117 37.05 -6.48 -35.87
N GLN A 118 37.95 -7.46 -35.87
CA GLN A 118 39.28 -7.25 -36.43
C GLN A 118 39.12 -7.24 -37.96
N GLU A 119 39.30 -6.07 -38.56
CA GLU A 119 39.56 -5.96 -39.98
C GLU A 119 40.89 -6.68 -40.26
N LEU A 120 40.81 -7.78 -41.01
CA LEU A 120 41.96 -8.42 -41.62
C LEU A 120 42.52 -7.44 -42.65
N VAL A 121 43.71 -6.91 -42.38
CA VAL A 121 44.50 -6.17 -43.35
C VAL A 121 45.23 -7.21 -44.20
N ASP A 122 44.87 -7.29 -45.49
CA ASP A 122 45.57 -8.06 -46.52
C ASP A 122 46.98 -7.50 -46.81
#